data_AF-A0A1Q3CMT4-F1
#
_entry.id   AF-A0A1Q3CMT4-F1
#
_cell.length_a   1.000
_cell.length_b   1.000
_cell.length_c   1.000
_cell.angle_alpha   90.00
_cell.angle_beta   90.00
_cell.angle_gamma   90.00
#
_symmetry.space_group_name_H-M   'P 1'
#
loop_
_entity.id
_entity.type
_entity.pdbx_description
1 polymer ?
#
loop_
_entity_poly.entity_id
_entity_poly.type
_entity_poly.pdbx_seq_one_letter_code
_entity_poly.pdbx_strand_id
1 'polypeptide(L)'
;MAKYLARVKSLKSDFLVFRVLKVPRVENTRADQLSKLATAEELEKNRTLIVDYLDRPTISEMDVMDIDVPQEPNWMTPFISWLRNGIFPEDPEDARRLVYRSNRYQFREGILYKRSFLSLC
;
A
#
# COMPACT_ATOMS: atom_id res chain seq x y z
N MET A 1 -15.17 -9.23 -18.90
CA MET A 1 -15.94 -9.72 -17.72
C MET A 1 -15.71 -11.20 -17.37
N ALA A 2 -15.53 -12.13 -18.31
CA ALA A 2 -15.34 -13.56 -17.99
C ALA A 2 -14.21 -13.85 -16.99
N LYS A 3 -13.05 -13.17 -17.12
CA LYS A 3 -11.92 -13.31 -16.19
C LYS A 3 -12.26 -12.86 -14.75
N TYR A 4 -13.01 -11.76 -14.59
CA TYR A 4 -13.49 -11.29 -13.28
C TYR A 4 -14.43 -12.29 -12.64
N LEU A 5 -15.34 -12.88 -13.43
CA LEU A 5 -16.24 -13.92 -12.94
C LEU A 5 -15.49 -15.18 -12.49
N ALA A 6 -14.46 -15.61 -13.24
CA ALA A 6 -13.61 -16.73 -12.84
C ALA A 6 -12.87 -16.42 -11.52
N ARG A 7 -12.35 -15.19 -11.37
CA ARG A 7 -11.67 -14.75 -10.14
C ARG A 7 -12.59 -14.75 -8.92
N VAL A 8 -13.80 -14.21 -9.04
CA VAL A 8 -14.80 -14.24 -7.96
C VAL A 8 -15.20 -15.66 -7.60
N LYS A 9 -15.32 -16.56 -8.60
CA LYS A 9 -15.57 -17.99 -8.34
C LYS A 9 -14.43 -18.66 -7.59
N SER A 10 -13.18 -18.32 -7.91
CA SER A 10 -12.01 -18.81 -7.17
C SER A 10 -12.01 -18.31 -5.72
N LEU A 11 -12.22 -17.00 -5.50
CA LEU A 11 -12.22 -16.43 -4.15
C LEU A 11 -13.37 -16.93 -3.28
N LYS A 12 -14.45 -17.43 -3.89
CA LYS A 12 -15.60 -17.96 -3.16
C LYS A 12 -15.21 -19.11 -2.23
N SER A 13 -14.22 -19.94 -2.58
CA SER A 13 -13.79 -21.06 -1.72
C SER A 13 -13.14 -20.63 -0.42
N ASP A 14 -12.64 -19.39 -0.36
CA ASP A 14 -11.87 -18.90 0.79
C ASP A 14 -12.80 -18.48 1.95
N PHE A 15 -14.10 -18.35 1.69
CA PHE A 15 -15.10 -17.99 2.68
C PHE A 15 -15.88 -19.22 3.15
N LEU A 16 -16.02 -19.39 4.47
CA LEU A 16 -16.86 -20.42 5.06
C LEU A 16 -18.33 -20.30 4.63
N VAL A 17 -18.84 -19.07 4.49
CA VAL A 17 -20.18 -18.76 4.01
C VAL A 17 -20.11 -17.59 3.04
N PHE A 18 -20.69 -17.75 1.85
CA PHE A 18 -20.76 -16.72 0.82
C PHE A 18 -22.20 -16.56 0.31
N ARG A 19 -22.72 -15.33 0.31
CA ARG A 19 -24.08 -15.00 -0.16
C ARG A 19 -24.04 -13.77 -1.06
N VAL A 20 -24.79 -13.82 -2.16
CA VAL A 20 -24.98 -12.67 -3.06
C VAL A 20 -26.39 -12.17 -2.87
N LEU A 21 -26.52 -10.89 -2.49
CA LEU A 21 -27.79 -10.23 -2.29
C LEU A 21 -27.93 -9.09 -3.29
N LYS A 22 -29.12 -8.93 -3.85
CA LYS A 22 -29.46 -7.79 -4.70
C LYS A 22 -29.95 -6.66 -3.80
N VAL A 23 -29.17 -5.60 -3.70
CA VAL A 23 -29.49 -4.41 -2.90
C VAL A 23 -29.92 -3.28 -3.84
N PRO A 24 -31.05 -2.57 -3.57
CA PRO A 24 -31.45 -1.40 -4.33
C PRO A 24 -30.37 -0.31 -4.32
N ARG A 25 -30.26 0.45 -5.43
CA ARG A 25 -29.23 1.50 -5.56
C ARG A 25 -29.31 2.58 -4.48
N VAL A 26 -30.53 2.92 -4.05
CA VAL A 26 -30.80 3.89 -2.98
C VAL A 26 -30.20 3.46 -1.64
N GLU A 27 -30.04 2.16 -1.41
CA GLU A 27 -29.46 1.62 -0.18
C GLU A 27 -27.94 1.37 -0.30
N ASN A 28 -27.38 1.43 -1.51
CA ASN A 28 -25.95 1.23 -1.79
C ASN A 28 -25.26 2.52 -2.28
N THR A 29 -25.69 3.67 -1.75
CA THR A 29 -25.27 5.01 -2.19
C THR A 29 -23.76 5.24 -2.10
N ARG A 30 -23.08 4.69 -1.08
CA ARG A 30 -21.63 4.84 -0.93
C ARG A 30 -20.85 4.16 -2.05
N ALA A 31 -21.18 2.90 -2.37
CA ALA A 31 -20.54 2.20 -3.47
C ALA A 31 -20.88 2.86 -4.81
N ASP A 32 -22.10 3.40 -4.95
CA ASP A 32 -22.51 4.16 -6.13
C ASP A 32 -21.68 5.43 -6.33
N GLN A 33 -21.46 6.21 -5.26
CA GLN A 33 -20.60 7.40 -5.28
C GLN A 33 -19.17 7.05 -5.68
N LEU A 34 -18.59 6.00 -5.09
CA LEU A 34 -17.25 5.52 -5.46
C LEU A 34 -17.17 5.12 -6.94
N SER A 35 -18.19 4.42 -7.46
CA SER A 35 -18.22 4.01 -8.87
C SER A 35 -18.24 5.21 -9.82
N LYS A 36 -18.88 6.31 -9.43
CA LYS A 36 -18.91 7.56 -10.19
C LYS A 36 -17.57 8.27 -10.16
N LEU A 37 -16.89 8.31 -9.00
CA LEU A 37 -15.55 8.88 -8.90
C LEU A 37 -14.52 8.15 -9.77
N ALA A 38 -14.69 6.84 -9.97
CA ALA A 38 -13.84 6.05 -10.85
C ALA A 38 -14.13 6.24 -12.35
N THR A 39 -15.11 7.08 -12.72
CA THR A 39 -15.36 7.42 -14.13
C THR A 39 -14.43 8.53 -14.59
N ALA A 40 -13.91 8.41 -15.81
CA ALA A 40 -12.96 9.37 -16.39
C ALA A 40 -13.48 10.82 -16.36
N GLU A 41 -14.79 11.02 -16.56
CA GLU A 41 -15.42 12.34 -16.57
C GLU A 41 -15.37 13.05 -15.20
N GLU A 42 -15.64 12.33 -14.11
CA GLU A 42 -15.59 12.89 -12.75
C GLU A 42 -14.17 13.09 -12.26
N LEU A 43 -13.23 12.26 -12.71
CA LEU A 43 -11.80 12.41 -12.48
C LEU A 43 -11.24 13.68 -13.13
N GLU A 44 -11.62 13.97 -14.38
CA GLU A 44 -11.20 15.19 -15.08
C GLU A 44 -11.74 16.47 -14.44
N LYS A 45 -12.96 16.42 -13.89
CA LYS A 45 -13.58 17.53 -13.16
C LYS A 45 -12.94 17.76 -11.79
N ASN A 46 -12.58 16.68 -11.08
CA ASN A 46 -12.09 16.74 -9.70
C ASN A 46 -10.55 16.72 -9.62
N ARG A 47 -9.92 17.86 -9.95
CA ARG A 47 -8.45 18.06 -9.93
C ARG A 47 -7.77 17.96 -8.55
N THR A 48 -8.54 17.83 -7.47
CA THR A 48 -8.04 17.75 -6.09
C THR A 48 -7.83 16.32 -5.61
N LEU A 49 -8.36 15.32 -6.32
CA LEU A 49 -8.22 13.92 -5.96
C LEU A 49 -6.98 13.35 -6.68
N ILE A 50 -6.01 12.89 -5.90
CA ILE A 50 -4.91 12.09 -6.42
C ILE A 50 -5.48 10.70 -6.68
N VAL A 51 -5.51 10.28 -7.94
CA VAL A 51 -5.96 8.96 -8.33
C VAL A 51 -4.87 8.33 -9.18
N ASP A 52 -4.44 7.14 -8.77
CA ASP A 52 -3.52 6.33 -9.53
C ASP A 52 -4.30 5.48 -10.55
N TYR A 53 -3.89 5.58 -11.81
CA TYR A 53 -4.43 4.76 -12.88
C TYR A 53 -3.57 3.50 -13.02
N LEU A 54 -4.24 2.35 -13.08
CA LEU A 54 -3.58 1.11 -13.44
C LEU A 54 -3.60 0.96 -14.96
N ASP A 55 -2.41 0.99 -15.58
CA ASP A 55 -2.25 0.79 -17.03
C ASP A 55 -2.66 -0.62 -17.49
N ARG A 56 -2.75 -1.58 -16.55
CA ARG A 56 -3.12 -2.97 -16.81
C ARG A 56 -4.18 -3.44 -15.83
N PRO A 57 -5.10 -4.33 -16.24
CA PRO A 57 -6.09 -4.89 -15.32
C PRO A 57 -5.41 -5.71 -14.22
N THR A 58 -5.74 -5.49 -12.95
CA THR A 58 -5.23 -6.24 -11.77
C THR A 58 -5.56 -7.74 -11.80
N ILE A 59 -6.27 -8.22 -12.82
CA ILE A 59 -6.66 -9.61 -12.98
C ILE A 59 -5.60 -10.48 -13.65
N SER A 60 -4.63 -9.88 -14.33
CA SER A 60 -3.54 -10.65 -14.96
C SER A 60 -2.42 -11.00 -13.99
N GLU A 61 -2.16 -10.15 -13.01
CA GLU A 61 -1.08 -10.32 -12.04
C GLU A 61 -1.65 -10.06 -10.66
N MET A 62 -1.69 -11.12 -9.87
CA MET A 62 -1.91 -10.97 -8.45
C MET A 62 -0.55 -10.81 -7.79
N ASP A 63 0.02 -9.61 -7.93
CA ASP A 63 1.08 -9.18 -7.02
C ASP A 63 0.40 -8.87 -5.69
N VAL A 64 0.05 -9.92 -4.94
CA VAL A 64 -0.09 -9.76 -3.50
C VAL A 64 1.31 -9.41 -3.03
N MET A 65 1.53 -8.14 -2.72
CA MET A 65 2.66 -7.74 -1.89
C MET A 65 2.47 -8.44 -0.56
N ASP A 66 3.05 -9.63 -0.46
CA ASP A 66 3.01 -10.45 0.74
C ASP A 66 3.81 -9.70 1.81
N ILE A 67 3.11 -9.20 2.83
CA ILE A 67 3.71 -8.39 3.89
C ILE A 67 4.62 -9.27 4.78
N ASP A 68 4.35 -10.58 4.80
CA ASP A 68 4.99 -11.57 5.67
C ASP A 68 6.17 -12.30 5.01
N VAL A 69 6.38 -12.15 3.70
CA VAL A 69 7.55 -12.71 3.01
C VAL A 69 8.73 -11.76 3.22
N PRO A 70 9.94 -12.25 3.56
CA PRO A 70 11.12 -11.40 3.66
C PRO A 70 11.37 -10.73 2.30
N GLN A 71 11.03 -9.46 2.24
CA GLN A 71 11.18 -8.61 1.07
C GLN A 71 12.67 -8.56 0.68
N GLU A 72 12.93 -8.42 -0.63
CA GLU A 72 14.23 -7.93 -1.12
C GLU A 72 14.68 -6.68 -0.33
N PRO A 73 15.98 -6.33 -0.30
CA PRO A 73 16.47 -5.18 0.43
C PRO A 73 15.72 -3.91 0.03
N ASN A 74 14.70 -3.57 0.82
CA ASN A 74 13.87 -2.40 0.58
C ASN A 74 14.55 -1.16 1.19
N TRP A 75 13.96 0.00 0.96
CA TRP A 75 14.48 1.27 1.46
C TRP A 75 14.64 1.32 3.00
N MET A 76 13.94 0.49 3.77
CA MET A 76 14.03 0.42 5.24
C MET A 76 15.23 -0.42 5.72
N THR A 77 15.65 -1.40 4.93
CA THR A 77 16.77 -2.31 5.23
C THR A 77 18.03 -1.59 5.72
N PRO A 78 18.56 -0.54 5.05
CA PRO A 78 19.74 0.16 5.53
C PRO A 78 19.50 0.94 6.84
N PHE A 79 18.27 1.44 7.08
CA PHE A 79 17.95 2.09 8.35
C PHE A 79 17.88 1.09 9.50
N ILE A 80 17.32 -0.11 9.25
CA ILE A 80 17.25 -1.17 10.24
C ILE A 80 18.64 -1.72 10.54
N SER A 81 19.49 -1.98 9.54
CA SER A 81 20.86 -2.47 9.75
C SER A 81 21.71 -1.47 10.54
N TRP A 82 21.58 -0.18 10.26
CA TRP A 82 22.24 0.88 11.02
C TRP A 82 21.71 0.99 12.45
N LEU A 83 20.40 1.16 12.64
CA LEU A 83 19.80 1.40 13.96
C LEU A 83 19.80 0.17 14.88
N ARG A 84 19.83 -1.05 14.31
CA ARG A 84 19.85 -2.31 15.07
C ARG A 84 21.27 -2.86 15.27
N ASN A 85 22.06 -2.90 14.20
CA ASN A 85 23.33 -3.63 14.16
C ASN A 85 24.57 -2.72 14.05
N GLY A 86 24.39 -1.41 13.84
CA GLY A 86 25.50 -0.46 13.67
C GLY A 86 26.29 -0.65 12.37
N ILE A 87 25.71 -1.31 11.35
CA ILE A 87 26.38 -1.61 10.08
C ILE A 87 26.21 -0.44 9.12
N PHE A 88 27.31 -0.01 8.50
CA PHE A 88 27.33 1.05 7.49
C PHE A 88 27.45 0.50 6.06
N PRO A 89 26.97 1.24 5.04
CA PRO A 89 27.36 1.04 3.65
C PRO A 89 28.88 1.18 3.48
N GLU A 90 29.46 0.49 2.49
CA GLU A 90 30.90 0.57 2.18
C GLU A 90 31.33 1.97 1.71
N ASP A 91 30.44 2.69 1.00
CA ASP A 91 30.69 4.06 0.56
C ASP A 91 30.52 5.06 1.73
N PRO A 92 31.58 5.81 2.10
CA PRO A 92 31.51 6.82 3.16
C PRO A 92 30.49 7.94 2.90
N GLU A 93 30.18 8.29 1.65
CA GLU A 93 29.18 9.32 1.36
C GLU A 93 27.75 8.83 1.62
N ASP A 94 27.46 7.58 1.25
CA ASP A 94 26.18 6.94 1.56
C ASP A 94 26.02 6.68 3.07
N ALA A 95 27.10 6.31 3.76
CA ALA A 95 27.10 6.20 5.22
C ALA A 95 26.72 7.53 5.89
N ARG A 96 27.31 8.65 5.46
CA ARG A 96 26.96 9.99 5.98
C ARG A 96 25.50 10.35 5.71
N ARG A 97 25.02 10.10 4.49
CA ARG A 97 23.63 10.36 4.10
C ARG A 97 22.65 9.51 4.91
N LEU A 98 22.98 8.24 5.16
CA LEU A 98 22.17 7.32 5.95
C LEU A 98 22.06 7.80 7.40
N VAL A 99 23.18 8.17 8.04
CA VAL A 99 23.19 8.70 9.41
C VAL A 99 22.32 9.95 9.51
N TYR A 100 22.50 10.92 8.61
CA TYR A 100 21.71 12.14 8.62
C TYR A 100 20.21 11.88 8.51
N ARG A 101 19.80 10.97 7.61
CA ARG A 101 18.38 10.60 7.43
C ARG A 101 17.85 9.76 8.57
N SER A 102 18.69 8.93 9.22
CA SER A 102 18.30 8.01 10.29
C SER A 102 17.80 8.72 11.54
N ASN A 103 18.22 9.96 11.78
CA ASN A 103 17.73 10.79 12.89
C ASN A 103 16.20 11.00 12.88
N ARG A 104 15.57 10.87 11.70
CA ARG A 104 14.11 10.95 11.53
C ARG A 104 13.38 9.66 11.84
N TYR A 105 14.10 8.58 12.16
CA TYR A 105 13.55 7.27 12.42
C TYR A 105 13.99 6.74 13.78
N GLN A 106 13.22 5.82 14.33
CA GLN A 106 13.51 5.15 15.59
C GLN A 106 13.15 3.67 15.47
N PHE A 107 14.08 2.78 15.80
CA PHE A 107 13.84 1.35 15.80
C PHE A 107 13.52 0.86 17.22
N ARG A 108 12.37 0.20 17.42
CA ARG A 108 11.93 -0.37 18.70
C ARG A 108 11.21 -1.69 18.47
N GLU A 109 11.54 -2.70 19.26
CA GLU A 109 10.84 -4.01 19.29
C GLU A 109 10.69 -4.67 17.89
N GLY A 110 11.68 -4.49 17.00
CA GLY A 110 11.64 -5.04 15.64
C GLY A 110 10.95 -4.17 14.60
N ILE A 111 10.39 -3.02 15.00
CA ILE A 111 9.62 -2.12 14.13
C ILE A 111 10.35 -0.78 13.96
N LEU A 112 10.39 -0.28 12.72
CA LEU A 112 10.94 1.03 12.37
C LEU A 112 9.83 2.09 12.39
N TYR A 113 9.92 3.04 13.31
CA TYR A 113 9.01 4.17 13.44
C TYR A 113 9.61 5.43 12.81
N LYS A 114 8.78 6.22 12.12
CA LYS A 114 9.15 7.58 11.70
C LYS A 114 8.82 8.55 12.83
N ARG A 115 9.80 9.32 13.27
CA ARG A 115 9.58 10.38 14.28
C ARG A 115 8.71 11.46 13.64
N SER A 116 7.52 11.68 14.20
CA SER A 116 6.74 12.87 13.89
C SER A 116 7.40 14.09 14.54
N PHE A 117 7.45 15.20 13.81
CA PHE A 117 7.71 16.49 14.43
C PHE A 117 6.44 16.94 15.15
N LEU A 118 6.16 16.36 16.32
CA LEU A 118 5.36 17.09 17.30
C LEU A 118 6.31 18.11 17.90
N SER A 119 6.24 19.33 17.37
CA SER A 119 6.69 20.53 18.06
C SER A 119 6.01 20.57 19.43
N LEU A 120 6.71 20.13 20.46
CA LEU A 120 6.39 20.41 21.85
C LEU A 120 7.55 21.21 22.42
N CYS A 121 7.26 22.51 22.58
CA CYS A 121 8.05 23.61 23.16
C CYS A 121 9.34 24.03 22.46
#